data_AF-A0A0C3DU57-F1
#
_entry.id   AF-A0A0C3DU57-F1
#
_cell.length_a   1.000
_cell.length_b   1.000
_cell.length_c   1.000
_cell.angle_alpha   90.00
_cell.angle_beta   90.00
_cell.angle_gamma   90.00
#
_symmetry.space_group_name_H-M   'P 1'
#
loop_
_entity.id
_entity.type
_entity.pdbx_description
1 polymer ?
#
loop_
_entity_poly.entity_id
_entity_poly.type
_entity_poly.pdbx_seq_one_letter_code
_entity_poly.pdbx_strand_id
1 'polypeptide(L)'
;MAESLSPECTPLKHAYDSCFNSWFEGYLEPAVSHSKTLLESQRNEYTKQKADEFERNCGAAWRQYKGCVQVRAPLFYHSRAVRGLL
;
A
#
# COMPACT_ATOMS: atom_id res chain seq x y z
N MET A 1 -4.61 -12.69 -10.63
CA MET A 1 -4.62 -11.72 -9.52
C MET A 1 -5.59 -12.24 -8.46
N ALA A 2 -5.43 -11.86 -7.20
CA ALA A 2 -6.33 -12.34 -6.14
C ALA A 2 -7.62 -11.50 -6.09
N GLU A 3 -8.72 -12.13 -5.69
CA GLU A 3 -10.00 -11.46 -5.45
C GLU A 3 -9.96 -10.55 -4.22
N SER A 4 -10.83 -9.54 -4.19
CA SER A 4 -10.99 -8.67 -3.02
C SER A 4 -11.97 -9.27 -1.99
N LEU A 5 -11.94 -8.79 -0.75
CA LEU A 5 -12.90 -9.18 0.30
C LEU A 5 -14.35 -8.83 -0.05
N SER A 6 -14.53 -7.77 -0.84
CA SER A 6 -15.82 -7.37 -1.41
C SER A 6 -15.73 -7.53 -2.94
N PRO A 7 -16.57 -8.37 -3.58
CA PRO A 7 -16.48 -8.69 -5.01
C PRO A 7 -16.50 -7.46 -5.93
N GLU A 8 -17.27 -6.44 -5.56
CA GLU A 8 -17.35 -5.17 -6.28
C GLU A 8 -16.04 -4.38 -6.30
N CYS A 9 -15.12 -4.67 -5.37
CA CYS A 9 -13.80 -4.05 -5.32
C CYS A 9 -12.75 -4.85 -6.09
N THR A 10 -13.03 -6.06 -6.58
CA THR A 10 -12.08 -6.88 -7.33
C THR A 10 -11.50 -6.16 -8.56
N PRO A 11 -12.30 -5.50 -9.43
CA PRO A 11 -11.73 -4.81 -10.59
C PRO A 11 -10.74 -3.69 -10.20
N LEU A 12 -11.06 -2.95 -9.13
CA LEU A 12 -10.18 -1.91 -8.58
C LEU A 12 -8.91 -2.52 -7.97
N LYS A 13 -9.04 -3.68 -7.31
CA LYS A 13 -7.89 -4.44 -6.79
C LYS A 13 -6.96 -4.88 -7.92
N HIS A 14 -7.48 -5.47 -9.00
CA HIS A 14 -6.66 -5.91 -10.13
C HIS A 14 -5.89 -4.77 -10.78
N ALA A 15 -6.52 -3.60 -10.92
CA ALA A 15 -5.85 -2.40 -11.43
C ALA A 15 -4.74 -1.92 -10.48
N TYR A 16 -5.02 -1.86 -9.18
CA TYR A 16 -4.04 -1.50 -8.16
C TYR A 16 -2.87 -2.48 -8.09
N ASP A 17 -3.15 -3.78 -7.97
CA ASP A 17 -2.15 -4.83 -7.82
C ASP A 17 -1.23 -4.88 -9.05
N SER A 18 -1.77 -4.67 -10.26
CA SER A 18 -0.97 -4.61 -11.49
C SER A 18 0.03 -3.46 -11.47
N CYS A 19 -0.40 -2.25 -11.07
CA CYS A 19 0.48 -1.09 -10.93
C CYS A 19 1.52 -1.31 -9.82
N PHE A 20 1.06 -1.78 -8.66
CA PHE A 20 1.90 -2.01 -7.50
C PHE A 20 2.99 -3.03 -7.80
N ASN A 21 2.67 -4.16 -8.45
CA ASN A 21 3.65 -5.20 -8.76
C ASN A 21 4.78 -4.67 -9.66
N SER A 22 4.44 -3.91 -10.71
CA SER A 22 5.44 -3.29 -11.59
C SER A 22 6.31 -2.27 -10.84
N TRP A 23 5.73 -1.46 -9.95
CA TRP A 23 6.50 -0.54 -9.11
C TRP A 23 7.38 -1.27 -8.06
N PHE A 24 6.85 -2.36 -7.49
CA PHE A 24 7.46 -3.10 -6.38
C PHE A 24 8.73 -3.84 -6.80
N GLU A 25 8.78 -4.37 -8.02
CA GLU A 25 10.00 -4.95 -8.60
C GLU A 25 11.17 -3.98 -8.53
N GLY A 26 10.93 -2.70 -8.89
CA GLY A 26 11.94 -1.66 -8.79
C GLY A 26 12.23 -1.20 -7.37
N TYR A 27 11.24 -1.20 -6.47
CA TYR A 27 11.42 -0.75 -5.07
C TYR A 27 12.44 -1.60 -4.30
N LEU A 28 12.48 -2.91 -4.55
CA LEU A 28 13.31 -3.85 -3.78
C LEU A 28 14.82 -3.71 -3.99
N GLU A 29 15.28 -3.06 -5.06
CA GLU A 29 16.69 -3.03 -5.47
C GLU A 29 17.68 -2.69 -4.32
N PRO A 30 17.52 -1.60 -3.55
CA PRO A 30 18.47 -1.26 -2.48
C PRO A 30 18.47 -2.24 -1.31
N ALA A 31 17.33 -2.84 -1.00
CA ALA A 31 17.22 -3.83 0.07
C ALA A 31 17.91 -5.14 -0.31
N VAL A 32 17.87 -5.50 -1.60
CA VAL A 32 18.44 -6.75 -2.12
C VAL A 32 19.92 -6.60 -2.48
N SER A 33 20.26 -5.55 -3.22
CA SER A 33 21.59 -5.41 -3.83
C SER A 33 22.60 -4.74 -2.89
N HIS A 34 22.19 -3.75 -2.10
CA HIS A 34 23.12 -2.79 -1.47
C HIS A 34 22.83 -2.49 0.02
N SER A 35 22.11 -3.37 0.71
CA SER A 35 21.69 -3.15 2.11
C SER A 35 22.86 -2.95 3.09
N LYS A 36 24.03 -3.51 2.80
CA LYS A 36 25.25 -3.40 3.62
C LYS A 36 26.17 -2.24 3.25
N THR A 37 25.97 -1.62 2.09
CA THR A 37 26.88 -0.59 1.54
C THR A 37 26.27 0.80 1.53
N LEU A 38 24.94 0.91 1.56
CA LEU A 38 24.26 2.21 1.58
C LEU A 38 24.27 2.85 2.96
N LEU A 39 24.52 4.15 3.00
CA LEU A 39 24.32 4.97 4.17
C LEU A 39 22.82 5.17 4.42
N GLU A 40 22.47 5.46 5.67
CA GLU A 40 21.08 5.73 6.08
C GLU A 40 20.45 6.87 5.26
N SER A 41 21.21 7.95 5.01
CA SER A 41 20.74 9.07 4.20
C SER A 41 20.39 8.67 2.76
N GLN A 42 21.16 7.76 2.16
CA GLN A 42 20.91 7.28 0.79
C GLN A 42 19.68 6.38 0.73
N ARG A 43 19.46 5.53 1.75
CA ARG A 43 18.24 4.73 1.86
C ARG A 43 17.00 5.60 1.99
N ASN A 44 17.08 6.65 2.80
CA ASN A 44 15.96 7.56 3.03
C ASN A 44 15.61 8.36 1.78
N GLU A 45 16.61 8.87 1.07
CA GLU A 45 16.41 9.57 -0.20
C GLU A 45 15.78 8.66 -1.25
N TYR A 46 16.29 7.43 -1.39
CA TYR A 46 15.72 6.43 -2.29
C TYR A 46 14.27 6.09 -1.95
N THR A 47 13.97 5.86 -0.66
CA THR A 47 12.62 5.55 -0.19
C THR A 47 11.65 6.68 -0.50
N LYS A 48 12.10 7.94 -0.32
CA LYS A 48 11.32 9.13 -0.68
C LYS A 48 11.04 9.19 -2.18
N GLN A 49 12.06 9.01 -3.03
CA GLN A 49 11.90 9.01 -4.48
C GLN A 49 10.91 7.93 -4.95
N LYS A 50 10.99 6.74 -4.36
CA LYS A 50 10.06 5.65 -4.66
C LYS A 50 8.65 5.92 -4.18
N ALA A 51 8.47 6.58 -3.04
CA ALA A 51 7.16 7.04 -2.58
C ALA A 51 6.54 8.07 -3.55
N ASP A 52 7.34 9.02 -4.05
CA ASP A 52 6.89 10.00 -5.04
C ASP A 52 6.55 9.35 -6.40
N GLU A 53 7.33 8.35 -6.81
CA GLU A 53 7.01 7.51 -7.99
C GLU A 53 5.69 6.76 -7.81
N PHE A 54 5.49 6.12 -6.65
CA PHE A 54 4.26 5.39 -6.35
C PHE A 54 3.05 6.33 -6.37
N GLU A 55 3.13 7.49 -5.73
CA GLU A 55 2.01 8.44 -5.67
C GLU A 55 1.62 8.93 -7.06
N ARG A 56 2.60 9.26 -7.91
CA ARG A 56 2.36 9.70 -9.29
C ARG A 56 1.73 8.60 -10.16
N ASN A 57 2.21 7.36 -10.02
CA ASN A 57 1.86 6.29 -10.97
C ASN A 57 0.70 5.41 -10.48
N CYS A 58 0.68 5.07 -9.19
CA CYS A 58 -0.29 4.13 -8.60
C CYS A 58 -1.22 4.78 -7.57
N GLY A 59 -0.94 6.01 -7.12
CA GLY A 59 -1.68 6.67 -6.02
C GLY A 59 -3.18 6.79 -6.27
N ALA A 60 -3.59 7.10 -7.51
CA ALA A 60 -5.00 7.19 -7.88
C ALA A 60 -5.72 5.83 -7.80
N ALA A 61 -5.11 4.76 -8.33
CA ALA A 61 -5.65 3.41 -8.26
C ALA A 61 -5.73 2.91 -6.81
N TRP A 62 -4.71 3.20 -6.01
CA TRP A 62 -4.68 2.90 -4.58
C TRP A 62 -5.82 3.58 -3.83
N ARG A 63 -6.04 4.88 -4.03
CA ARG A 63 -7.14 5.61 -3.36
C ARG A 63 -8.51 5.05 -3.72
N GLN A 64 -8.74 4.71 -4.99
CA GLN A 64 -10.00 4.13 -5.44
C GLN A 64 -10.24 2.76 -4.80
N TYR A 65 -9.25 1.87 -4.85
CA TYR A 65 -9.34 0.55 -4.23
C TYR A 65 -9.53 0.65 -2.71
N LYS A 66 -8.70 1.45 -2.02
CA LYS A 66 -8.79 1.71 -0.58
C LYS A 66 -10.18 2.23 -0.20
N GLY A 67 -10.69 3.22 -0.91
CA GLY A 67 -12.03 3.78 -0.67
C GLY A 67 -13.11 2.71 -0.81
N CYS A 68 -13.01 1.84 -1.81
CA CYS A 68 -13.95 0.76 -2.02
C CYS A 68 -14.00 -0.23 -0.83
N VAL A 69 -12.83 -0.66 -0.35
CA VAL A 69 -12.73 -1.67 0.73
C VAL A 69 -12.95 -1.09 2.12
N GLN A 70 -12.62 0.18 2.37
CA GLN A 70 -12.79 0.81 3.69
C GLN A 70 -14.24 1.21 3.98
N VAL A 71 -15.00 1.64 2.97
CA VAL A 71 -16.45 1.88 3.11
C VAL A 71 -17.21 0.59 3.46
N ARG A 72 -16.63 -0.55 3.09
CA ARG A 72 -17.24 -1.88 3.21
C ARG A 72 -16.54 -2.77 4.23
N ALA A 73 -15.50 -2.24 4.90
CA ALA A 73 -14.89 -2.91 6.04
C ALA A 73 -15.98 -3.01 7.12
N PRO A 74 -16.30 -4.22 7.60
CA PRO A 74 -17.34 -4.36 8.61
C PRO A 74 -16.99 -3.47 9.81
N LEU A 75 -17.96 -2.70 10.30
CA LEU A 75 -17.87 -1.84 11.50
C LEU A 75 -17.48 -2.60 12.79
N PHE A 76 -17.09 -3.87 12.70
CA PHE A 76 -16.75 -4.76 13.81
C PHE A 76 -15.36 -4.52 14.42
N TYR A 77 -14.60 -3.52 13.99
CA TYR A 77 -13.28 -3.20 14.59
C TYR A 77 -13.22 -1.88 15.36
N HIS A 78 -14.34 -1.17 15.59
CA HIS A 78 -14.34 0.05 16.42
C HIS A 78 -15.05 -0.09 17.77
N SER A 79 -15.41 -1.31 18.19
CA SER A 79 -16.11 -1.55 19.46
C SER A 79 -15.25 -2.36 20.44
N ARG A 80 -14.17 -1.77 20.98
CA ARG A 80 -13.55 -2.22 22.25
C ARG A 80 -12.50 -1.25 22.85
N ALA A 81 -12.70 0.07 22.74
CA ALA A 81 -11.85 1.05 23.44
C ALA A 81 -12.60 2.01 24.38
N VAL A 82 -13.87 1.74 24.72
CA VAL A 82 -14.59 2.51 25.76
C VAL A 82 -15.45 1.58 26.60
N ARG A 83 -14.82 0.84 27.52
CA ARG A 83 -15.46 0.32 28.74
C ARG A 83 -14.38 -0.06 29.75
N GLY A 84 -13.98 0.93 30.53
CA GLY A 84 -13.00 0.79 31.60
C GLY A 84 -12.69 2.15 32.19
N LEU A 85 -13.71 2.79 32.78
CA LEU A 85 -13.60 3.92 33.72
C LEU A 85 -15.01 4.15 34.30
N LEU A 86 -15.37 3.31 35.28
CA LEU A 86 -16.33 3.55 36.36
C LEU A 86 -16.09 2.48 37.43
#